data_AF-A0AAE0X4X4-F1
#
_entry.id   AF-A0AAE0X4X4-F1
#
_cell.length_a   1.000
_cell.length_b   1.000
_cell.length_c   1.000
_cell.angle_alpha   90.00
_cell.angle_beta   90.00
_cell.angle_gamma   90.00
#
_symmetry.space_group_name_H-M   'P 1'
#
loop_
_entity.id
_entity.type
_entity.pdbx_description
1 polymer ?
#
loop_
_entity_poly.entity_id
_entity_poly.type
_entity_poly.pdbx_seq_one_letter_code
_entity_poly.pdbx_strand_id
1 'polypeptide(L)'
;MMLASRFRTASRLHSAARAVSSLASNPNIRVFPNPQSPTTYLLSYLDTTPPNPSLAIGTTTTVPPTPRSFTANNRFLSILHDVLSRHAQDDPHLRGQAQAFASPGGFSFIKARNARGSGTGAGGASAEGGAGGAGVGGWVHLSDERNPPDFGRIAWPEDILGSVEVDGKGEIIGNFQASGTYRIVTNEGILGLSPFLTEKLVARLREEEKKL
;
A
#
# COMPACT_ATOMS: atom_id res chain seq x y z
N MET A 1 -3.75 -37.46 63.76
CA MET A 1 -4.43 -37.45 62.45
C MET A 1 -4.12 -36.13 61.74
N MET A 2 -3.13 -36.11 60.85
CA MET A 2 -2.79 -34.93 60.04
C MET A 2 -3.42 -35.05 58.65
N LEU A 3 -4.28 -34.09 58.29
CA LEU A 3 -4.92 -33.99 56.99
C LEU A 3 -4.00 -33.17 56.06
N ALA A 4 -3.31 -33.82 55.12
CA ALA A 4 -2.50 -33.15 54.12
C ALA A 4 -3.36 -32.71 52.94
N SER A 5 -3.70 -31.41 52.89
CA SER A 5 -4.35 -30.77 51.74
C SER A 5 -3.37 -30.69 50.56
N ARG A 6 -3.66 -31.41 49.47
CA ARG A 6 -2.97 -31.26 48.19
C ARG A 6 -3.62 -30.11 47.41
N PHE A 7 -3.02 -28.94 47.44
CA PHE A 7 -3.37 -27.86 46.52
C PHE A 7 -2.95 -28.26 45.10
N ARG A 8 -3.92 -28.58 44.24
CA ARG A 8 -3.72 -28.67 42.80
C ARG A 8 -3.69 -27.24 42.26
N THR A 9 -2.52 -26.75 41.88
CA THR A 9 -2.39 -25.55 41.05
C THR A 9 -2.94 -25.88 39.67
N ALA A 10 -4.18 -25.45 39.40
CA ALA A 10 -4.72 -25.45 38.06
C ALA A 10 -3.89 -24.47 37.21
N SER A 11 -3.09 -25.00 36.28
CA SER A 11 -2.46 -24.19 35.24
C SER A 11 -3.57 -23.55 34.41
N ARG A 12 -3.83 -22.27 34.64
CA ARG A 12 -4.70 -21.47 33.78
C ARG A 12 -4.07 -21.45 32.40
N LEU A 13 -4.58 -22.30 31.50
CA LEU A 13 -4.44 -22.10 30.07
C LEU A 13 -5.11 -20.76 29.77
N HIS A 14 -4.30 -19.70 29.74
CA HIS A 14 -4.72 -18.43 29.20
C HIS A 14 -4.85 -18.64 27.70
N SER A 15 -5.99 -19.20 27.28
CA SER A 15 -6.46 -19.00 25.92
C SER A 15 -6.81 -17.53 25.82
N ALA A 16 -5.80 -16.71 25.55
CA ALA A 16 -5.99 -15.34 25.13
C ALA A 16 -6.72 -15.44 23.80
N ALA A 17 -8.05 -15.38 23.85
CA ALA A 17 -8.88 -15.04 22.70
C ALA A 17 -8.42 -13.66 22.25
N ARG A 18 -7.40 -13.63 21.38
CA ARG A 18 -6.78 -12.41 20.89
C ARG A 18 -7.81 -11.78 19.96
N ALA A 19 -8.39 -10.67 20.40
CA ALA A 19 -9.25 -9.84 19.57
C ALA A 19 -8.42 -9.38 18.36
N VAL A 20 -8.70 -10.00 17.22
CA VAL A 20 -8.23 -9.53 15.93
C VAL A 20 -8.94 -8.21 15.68
N SER A 21 -8.25 -7.10 15.94
CA SER A 21 -8.74 -5.77 15.60
C SER A 21 -8.33 -5.49 14.16
N SER A 22 -9.30 -5.16 13.30
CA SER A 22 -8.99 -4.52 12.03
C SER A 22 -8.57 -3.07 12.28
N LEU A 23 -7.64 -2.56 11.47
CA LEU A 23 -7.25 -1.16 11.55
C LEU A 23 -8.36 -0.28 10.97
N ALA A 24 -8.70 0.82 11.66
CA ALA A 24 -9.77 1.72 11.21
C ALA A 24 -9.46 2.39 9.85
N SER A 25 -8.19 2.67 9.56
CA SER A 25 -7.77 3.26 8.29
C SER A 25 -7.70 2.26 7.14
N ASN A 26 -7.53 0.97 7.42
CA ASN A 26 -7.56 -0.08 6.40
C ASN A 26 -8.14 -1.37 6.99
N PRO A 27 -9.42 -1.70 6.70
CA PRO A 27 -10.10 -2.84 7.31
C PRO A 27 -9.53 -4.19 6.88
N ASN A 28 -8.78 -4.23 5.77
CA ASN A 28 -8.11 -5.45 5.29
C ASN A 28 -6.85 -5.78 6.11
N ILE A 29 -6.34 -4.83 6.90
CA ILE A 29 -5.16 -5.01 7.74
C ILE A 29 -5.59 -5.34 9.16
N ARG A 30 -5.07 -6.47 9.65
CA ARG A 30 -5.34 -6.98 10.99
C ARG A 30 -4.19 -6.70 11.92
N VAL A 31 -4.55 -6.37 13.16
CA VAL A 31 -3.64 -6.08 14.25
C VAL A 31 -3.63 -7.29 15.19
N PHE A 32 -2.47 -7.91 15.31
CA PHE A 32 -2.22 -9.00 16.26
C PHE A 32 -1.27 -8.53 17.34
N PRO A 33 -1.42 -8.96 18.60
CA PRO A 33 -0.36 -8.74 19.58
C PRO A 33 0.88 -9.55 19.21
N ASN A 34 2.07 -8.99 19.34
CA ASN A 34 3.29 -9.72 19.00
C ASN A 34 3.56 -10.81 20.07
N PRO A 35 3.78 -12.09 19.69
CA PRO A 35 4.14 -13.14 20.64
C PRO A 35 5.52 -12.94 21.30
N GLN A 36 6.44 -12.24 20.65
CA GLN A 36 7.81 -12.04 21.14
C GLN A 36 7.95 -10.84 22.07
N SER A 37 7.15 -9.79 21.86
CA SER A 37 7.23 -8.54 22.62
C SER A 37 5.82 -8.00 22.94
N PRO A 38 5.42 -7.93 24.23
CA PRO A 38 4.06 -7.53 24.61
C PRO A 38 3.74 -6.05 24.34
N THR A 39 4.76 -5.23 24.08
CA THR A 39 4.64 -3.79 23.80
C THR A 39 4.47 -3.47 22.32
N THR A 40 4.47 -4.49 21.46
CA THR A 40 4.40 -4.32 20.00
C THR A 40 3.24 -5.11 19.42
N TYR A 41 2.70 -4.59 18.34
CA TYR A 41 1.66 -5.18 17.53
C TYR A 41 2.24 -5.57 16.18
N LEU A 42 1.67 -6.60 15.58
CA LEU A 42 2.03 -7.16 14.30
C LEU A 42 0.88 -6.91 13.34
N LEU A 43 1.19 -6.31 12.20
CA LEU A 43 0.21 -5.94 11.17
C LEU A 43 0.27 -6.97 10.05
N SER A 44 -0.86 -7.58 9.69
CA SER A 44 -0.93 -8.64 8.69
C SER A 44 -2.20 -8.54 7.85
N TYR A 45 -2.11 -8.93 6.57
CA TYR A 45 -3.28 -9.15 5.71
C TYR A 45 -3.92 -10.52 5.90
N LEU A 46 -3.22 -11.46 6.54
CA LEU A 46 -3.70 -12.81 6.78
C LEU A 46 -4.36 -12.93 8.15
N ASP A 47 -5.38 -13.78 8.18
CA ASP A 47 -6.28 -14.03 9.30
C ASP A 47 -5.78 -15.13 10.23
N THR A 48 -4.65 -15.74 9.86
CA THR A 48 -4.11 -16.95 10.46
C THR A 48 -3.74 -16.74 11.92
N THR A 49 -4.14 -17.68 12.78
CA THR A 49 -3.78 -17.69 14.20
C THR A 49 -3.02 -18.99 14.51
N PRO A 50 -1.74 -18.95 14.92
CA PRO A 50 -0.93 -17.75 15.18
C PRO A 50 -0.50 -17.02 13.89
N PRO A 51 -0.33 -15.68 13.93
CA PRO A 51 0.12 -14.92 12.76
C PRO A 51 1.58 -15.23 12.47
N ASN A 52 1.93 -15.33 11.18
CA ASN A 52 3.31 -15.55 10.75
C ASN A 52 4.09 -14.23 10.66
N PRO A 53 5.10 -13.97 11.51
CA PRO A 53 5.86 -12.72 11.48
C PRO A 53 6.64 -12.50 10.18
N SER A 54 6.98 -13.58 9.47
CA SER A 54 7.73 -13.47 8.21
C SER A 54 6.89 -12.93 7.05
N LEU A 55 5.57 -13.10 7.09
CA LEU A 55 4.63 -12.66 6.05
C LEU A 55 3.83 -11.41 6.47
N ALA A 56 3.99 -10.98 7.71
CA ALA A 56 3.39 -9.76 8.23
C ALA A 56 3.93 -8.53 7.49
N ILE A 57 3.10 -7.50 7.38
CA ILE A 57 3.44 -6.18 6.81
C ILE A 57 4.60 -5.56 7.59
N GLY A 58 4.53 -5.69 8.92
CA GLY A 58 5.55 -5.18 9.83
C GLY A 58 5.06 -5.18 11.27
N THR A 59 5.82 -4.50 12.13
CA THR A 59 5.49 -4.33 13.54
C THR A 59 5.27 -2.86 13.87
N THR A 60 4.42 -2.57 14.85
CA THR A 60 4.17 -1.21 15.34
C THR A 60 4.08 -1.18 16.86
N THR A 61 4.54 -0.10 17.48
CA THR A 61 4.36 0.14 18.93
C THR A 61 3.03 0.82 19.26
N THR A 62 2.45 1.55 18.30
CA THR A 62 1.21 2.32 18.47
C THR A 62 0.20 1.93 17.39
N VAL A 63 -1.09 1.93 17.75
CA VAL A 63 -2.21 1.72 16.83
C VAL A 63 -3.11 2.97 16.92
N PRO A 64 -3.31 3.74 15.83
CA PRO A 64 -2.84 3.51 14.46
C PRO A 64 -1.30 3.67 14.30
N PRO A 65 -0.70 3.00 13.29
CA PRO A 65 0.73 3.10 13.04
C PRO A 65 1.11 4.47 12.50
N THR A 66 2.27 4.97 12.92
CA THR A 66 2.89 6.20 12.42
C THR A 66 4.27 5.88 11.84
N PRO A 67 4.87 6.75 11.00
CA PRO A 67 6.20 6.50 10.43
C PRO A 67 7.29 6.27 11.49
N ARG A 68 7.12 6.81 12.70
CA ARG A 68 8.04 6.64 13.83
C ARG A 68 7.80 5.38 14.65
N SER A 69 6.57 4.87 14.66
CA SER A 69 6.21 3.70 15.47
C SER A 69 6.27 2.38 14.68
N PHE A 70 6.32 2.46 13.35
CA PHE A 70 6.24 1.29 12.46
C PHE A 70 7.62 0.86 11.95
N THR A 71 7.86 -0.45 11.96
CA THR A 71 9.02 -1.10 11.33
C THR A 71 8.53 -2.04 10.24
N ALA A 72 8.95 -1.78 9.00
CA ALA A 72 8.59 -2.56 7.83
C ALA A 72 9.26 -3.93 7.83
N ASN A 73 8.54 -4.94 7.31
CA ASN A 73 9.13 -6.24 7.00
C ASN A 73 9.64 -6.27 5.55
N ASN A 74 10.95 -6.41 5.37
CA ASN A 74 11.56 -6.45 4.03
C ASN A 74 11.09 -7.64 3.18
N ARG A 75 10.76 -8.78 3.81
CA ARG A 75 10.21 -9.95 3.09
C ARG A 75 8.81 -9.68 2.57
N PHE A 76 8.00 -8.92 3.30
CA PHE A 76 6.70 -8.50 2.81
C PHE A 76 6.84 -7.52 1.63
N LEU A 77 7.77 -6.55 1.73
CA LEU A 77 8.03 -5.60 0.64
C LEU A 77 8.46 -6.30 -0.66
N SER A 78 9.30 -7.33 -0.59
CA SER A 78 9.69 -8.08 -1.78
C SER A 78 8.51 -8.83 -2.41
N ILE A 79 7.63 -9.41 -1.59
CA ILE A 79 6.38 -10.04 -2.08
C ILE A 79 5.45 -9.01 -2.70
N LEU A 80 5.29 -7.84 -2.06
CA LEU A 80 4.49 -6.74 -2.59
C LEU A 80 5.01 -6.32 -3.97
N HIS A 81 6.31 -6.05 -4.10
CA HIS A 81 6.90 -5.64 -5.38
C HIS A 81 6.77 -6.72 -6.46
N ASP A 82 6.92 -8.00 -6.12
CA ASP A 82 6.69 -9.12 -7.05
C ASP A 82 5.24 -9.15 -7.55
N VAL A 83 4.26 -9.00 -6.65
CA VAL A 83 2.83 -8.94 -7.01
C VAL A 83 2.54 -7.75 -7.91
N LEU A 84 3.02 -6.57 -7.56
CA LEU A 84 2.85 -5.36 -8.36
C LEU A 84 3.50 -5.53 -9.74
N SER A 85 4.69 -6.12 -9.82
CA SER A 85 5.37 -6.34 -11.10
C SER A 85 4.57 -7.19 -12.08
N ARG A 86 3.78 -8.15 -11.57
CA ARG A 86 3.00 -9.09 -12.37
C ARG A 86 1.60 -8.58 -12.70
N HIS A 87 0.99 -7.84 -11.77
CA HIS A 87 -0.44 -7.54 -11.81
C HIS A 87 -0.77 -6.06 -11.92
N ALA A 88 0.18 -5.13 -11.75
CA ALA A 88 -0.10 -3.68 -11.86
C ALA A 88 -0.74 -3.33 -13.22
N GLN A 89 -0.25 -3.93 -14.31
CA GLN A 89 -0.79 -3.71 -15.66
C GLN A 89 -2.24 -4.18 -15.86
N ASP A 90 -2.73 -5.07 -15.00
CA ASP A 90 -4.10 -5.60 -15.02
C ASP A 90 -5.04 -4.81 -14.11
N ASP A 91 -4.50 -3.88 -13.32
CA ASP A 91 -5.29 -3.08 -12.40
C ASP A 91 -6.24 -2.13 -13.18
N PRO A 92 -7.56 -2.20 -12.92
CA PRO A 92 -8.53 -1.36 -13.62
C PRO A 92 -8.31 0.14 -13.40
N HIS A 93 -7.86 0.56 -12.21
CA HIS A 93 -7.62 1.97 -11.92
C HIS A 93 -6.42 2.47 -12.73
N LEU A 94 -5.33 1.72 -12.77
CA LEU A 94 -4.14 2.05 -13.57
C LEU A 94 -4.45 2.10 -15.08
N ARG A 95 -5.19 1.11 -15.60
CA ARG A 95 -5.63 1.11 -17.00
C ARG A 95 -6.52 2.31 -17.32
N GLY A 96 -7.46 2.64 -16.45
CA GLY A 96 -8.30 3.82 -16.60
C GLY A 96 -7.48 5.12 -16.65
N GLN A 97 -6.45 5.23 -15.81
CA GLN A 97 -5.53 6.36 -15.80
C GLN A 97 -4.70 6.43 -17.08
N ALA A 98 -4.22 5.30 -17.59
CA ALA A 98 -3.48 5.23 -18.85
C ALA A 98 -4.33 5.64 -20.06
N GLN A 99 -5.59 5.19 -20.12
CA GLN A 99 -6.53 5.59 -21.17
C GLN A 99 -6.90 7.08 -21.07
N ALA A 100 -7.08 7.60 -19.86
CA ALA A 100 -7.30 9.03 -19.64
C ALA A 100 -6.08 9.88 -20.03
N PHE A 101 -4.86 9.36 -19.82
CA PHE A 101 -3.60 10.01 -20.21
C PHE A 101 -3.45 10.17 -21.72
N ALA A 102 -3.87 9.18 -22.50
CA ALA A 102 -3.80 9.20 -23.96
C ALA A 102 -5.00 9.86 -24.65
N SER A 103 -6.09 10.07 -23.92
CA SER A 103 -7.29 10.70 -24.46
C SER A 103 -6.97 12.09 -25.04
N PRO A 104 -7.48 12.44 -26.25
CA PRO A 104 -7.26 13.77 -26.86
C PRO A 104 -7.78 14.94 -26.01
N GLY A 105 -8.68 14.66 -25.06
CA GLY A 105 -9.18 15.59 -24.04
C GLY A 105 -8.43 15.55 -22.70
N GLY A 106 -7.46 14.66 -22.55
CA GLY A 106 -6.52 14.60 -21.42
C GLY A 106 -5.57 15.79 -21.49
N PHE A 107 -5.88 16.84 -20.71
CA PHE A 107 -5.06 18.03 -20.50
C PHE A 107 -4.62 18.83 -21.74
N SER A 108 -5.43 18.85 -22.80
CA SER A 108 -5.31 19.83 -23.89
C SER A 108 -5.77 21.26 -23.48
N PHE A 109 -5.59 21.66 -22.21
CA PHE A 109 -5.85 23.03 -21.74
C PHE A 109 -4.59 23.91 -21.75
N ILE A 110 -3.39 23.33 -21.91
CA ILE A 110 -2.13 24.10 -21.90
C ILE A 110 -1.78 24.65 -23.29
N LYS A 111 -2.19 24.00 -24.39
CA LYS A 111 -1.92 24.54 -25.75
C LYS A 111 -2.79 25.76 -26.11
N ALA A 112 -3.85 26.05 -25.34
CA ALA A 112 -4.69 27.24 -25.54
C ALA A 112 -4.21 28.47 -24.73
N ARG A 113 -3.15 28.39 -23.92
CA ARG A 113 -2.69 29.51 -23.07
C ARG A 113 -1.47 30.28 -23.58
N ASN A 114 -0.98 29.98 -24.79
CA ASN A 114 -0.05 30.88 -25.48
C ASN A 114 -0.67 32.23 -25.91
N ALA A 115 -1.90 32.52 -25.48
CA ALA A 115 -2.46 33.85 -25.50
C ALA A 115 -2.94 34.25 -24.09
N ARG A 116 -2.11 35.08 -23.42
CA ARG A 116 -2.41 35.99 -22.29
C ARG A 116 -2.32 35.43 -20.86
N GLY A 117 -1.40 36.05 -20.09
CA GLY A 117 -1.70 36.43 -18.71
C GLY A 117 -0.60 36.17 -17.68
N SER A 118 0.17 37.23 -17.37
CA SER A 118 1.00 37.45 -16.18
C SER A 118 0.40 36.90 -14.88
N GLY A 119 1.25 36.30 -14.02
CA GLY A 119 0.89 35.94 -12.64
C GLY A 119 2.02 35.25 -11.90
N THR A 120 2.78 36.02 -11.13
CA THR A 120 3.82 35.57 -10.19
C THR A 120 3.22 34.72 -9.06
N GLY A 121 3.65 33.47 -8.90
CA GLY A 121 3.27 32.62 -7.78
C GLY A 121 4.28 31.50 -7.55
N ALA A 122 4.92 31.51 -6.38
CA ALA A 122 5.84 30.48 -5.93
C ALA A 122 5.08 29.18 -5.63
N GLY A 123 4.82 28.37 -6.67
CA GLY A 123 4.30 27.01 -6.55
C GLY A 123 5.44 26.02 -6.53
N GLY A 124 5.60 25.28 -5.44
CA GLY A 124 6.60 24.20 -5.34
C GLY A 124 6.39 23.11 -6.40
N ALA A 125 7.45 22.35 -6.68
CA ALA A 125 7.53 21.36 -7.76
C ALA A 125 6.42 20.28 -7.78
N SER A 126 5.64 20.12 -6.69
CA SER A 126 4.44 19.27 -6.65
C SER A 126 3.24 19.82 -7.43
N ALA A 127 3.35 21.03 -8.01
CA ALA A 127 2.30 21.68 -8.81
C ALA A 127 2.37 21.34 -10.31
N GLU A 128 3.37 20.58 -10.75
CA GLU A 128 3.50 20.13 -12.13
C GLU A 128 2.59 18.91 -12.34
N GLY A 129 1.35 19.17 -12.72
CA GLY A 129 0.35 18.16 -13.00
C GLY A 129 0.79 17.19 -14.10
N GLY A 130 0.28 15.96 -14.03
CA GLY A 130 0.63 14.88 -14.96
C GLY A 130 0.37 15.30 -16.40
N ALA A 131 1.44 15.51 -17.16
CA ALA A 131 1.38 15.94 -18.55
C ALA A 131 0.77 14.82 -19.40
N GLY A 132 -0.52 14.95 -19.75
CA GLY A 132 -1.17 14.04 -20.70
C GLY A 132 -0.34 13.92 -21.99
N GLY A 133 -0.13 12.69 -22.44
CA GLY A 133 0.91 12.37 -23.44
C GLY A 133 0.67 12.91 -24.85
N ALA A 134 -0.43 13.63 -25.12
CA ALA A 134 -0.74 14.22 -26.42
C ALA A 134 -0.58 13.25 -27.63
N GLY A 135 -0.81 11.95 -27.41
CA GLY A 135 -0.61 10.91 -28.42
C GLY A 135 0.84 10.40 -28.60
N VAL A 136 1.78 10.82 -27.75
CA VAL A 136 3.21 10.46 -27.80
C VAL A 136 3.56 9.30 -26.85
N GLY A 137 2.73 9.05 -25.84
CA GLY A 137 3.03 8.09 -24.76
C GLY A 137 3.78 8.73 -23.60
N GLY A 138 4.08 7.96 -22.56
CA GLY A 138 4.73 8.46 -21.35
C GLY A 138 4.70 7.47 -20.20
N TRP A 139 4.76 8.00 -18.98
CA TRP A 139 4.74 7.20 -17.75
C TRP A 139 3.49 7.49 -16.93
N VAL A 140 2.85 6.44 -16.43
CA VAL A 140 1.71 6.53 -15.53
C VAL A 140 2.10 5.93 -14.19
N HIS A 141 1.78 6.64 -13.12
CA HIS A 141 2.17 6.28 -11.76
C HIS A 141 1.05 5.52 -11.06
N LEU A 142 1.34 4.29 -10.62
CA LEU A 142 0.49 3.57 -9.70
C LEU A 142 0.64 4.19 -8.31
N SER A 143 -0.42 4.83 -7.83
CA SER A 143 -0.46 5.53 -6.56
C SER A 143 -1.11 4.67 -5.47
N ASP A 144 -0.67 4.83 -4.23
CA ASP A 144 -1.27 4.23 -3.05
C ASP A 144 -2.64 4.88 -2.76
N GLU A 145 -3.67 4.04 -2.57
CA GLU A 145 -5.05 4.50 -2.39
C GLU A 145 -5.32 5.09 -1.00
N ARG A 146 -4.35 5.05 -0.07
CA ARG A 146 -4.48 5.74 1.22
C ARG A 146 -4.58 7.26 1.06
N ASN A 147 -3.95 7.80 0.02
CA ASN A 147 -3.86 9.22 -0.28
C ASN A 147 -3.93 9.43 -1.80
N PRO A 148 -5.11 9.23 -2.41
CA PRO A 148 -5.26 9.36 -3.85
C PRO A 148 -5.02 10.82 -4.26
N PRO A 149 -4.24 11.07 -5.32
CA PRO A 149 -3.96 12.44 -5.75
C PRO A 149 -5.22 13.11 -6.31
N ASP A 150 -5.30 14.43 -6.15
CA ASP A 150 -6.31 15.24 -6.83
C ASP A 150 -6.26 15.03 -8.36
N PHE A 151 -7.38 15.24 -9.03
CA PHE A 151 -7.47 15.08 -10.47
C PHE A 151 -6.40 15.88 -11.22
N GLY A 152 -5.63 15.21 -12.06
CA GLY A 152 -4.52 15.79 -12.83
C GLY A 152 -3.23 16.02 -12.05
N ARG A 153 -3.16 15.63 -10.77
CA ARG A 153 -1.94 15.65 -9.97
C ARG A 153 -1.28 14.29 -9.92
N ILE A 154 0.01 14.32 -9.59
CA ILE A 154 0.80 13.14 -9.28
C ILE A 154 0.82 12.99 -7.75
N ALA A 155 0.75 11.75 -7.25
CA ALA A 155 0.86 11.47 -5.83
C ALA A 155 2.21 11.90 -5.26
N TRP A 156 2.30 12.02 -3.93
CA TRP A 156 3.57 12.29 -3.28
C TRP A 156 4.57 11.15 -3.55
N PRO A 157 5.88 11.43 -3.67
CA PRO A 157 6.88 10.40 -3.99
C PRO A 157 6.84 9.17 -3.06
N GLU A 158 6.50 9.36 -1.79
CA GLU A 158 6.35 8.30 -0.79
C GLU A 158 5.06 7.47 -0.93
N ASP A 159 4.09 7.97 -1.70
CA ASP A 159 2.79 7.34 -1.99
C ASP A 159 2.75 6.73 -3.40
N ILE A 160 3.78 6.91 -4.23
CA ILE A 160 3.88 6.25 -5.54
C ILE A 160 4.45 4.84 -5.32
N LEU A 161 3.66 3.81 -5.64
CA LEU A 161 4.07 2.40 -5.58
C LEU A 161 5.07 2.08 -6.70
N GLY A 162 4.85 2.67 -7.87
CA GLY A 162 5.70 2.51 -9.04
C GLY A 162 5.08 3.11 -10.28
N SER A 163 5.69 2.85 -11.43
CA SER A 163 5.28 3.44 -12.71
C SER A 163 5.26 2.41 -13.82
N VAL A 164 4.39 2.62 -14.80
CA VAL A 164 4.35 1.83 -16.04
C VAL A 164 4.49 2.77 -17.24
N GLU A 165 5.12 2.27 -18.29
CA GLU A 165 5.22 2.99 -19.56
C GLU A 165 3.95 2.73 -20.38
N VAL A 166 3.41 3.80 -20.96
CA VAL A 166 2.20 3.78 -21.79
C VAL A 166 2.48 4.38 -23.16
N ASP A 167 1.85 3.84 -24.19
CA ASP A 167 1.96 4.36 -25.55
C ASP A 167 1.03 5.56 -25.79
N GLY A 168 1.07 6.10 -27.00
CA GLY A 168 0.20 7.21 -27.43
C GLY A 168 -1.30 6.90 -27.46
N LYS A 169 -1.70 5.64 -27.30
CA LYS A 169 -3.09 5.18 -27.23
C LYS A 169 -3.53 4.87 -25.79
N GLY A 170 -2.61 4.93 -24.83
CA GLY A 170 -2.89 4.65 -23.43
C GLY A 170 -2.82 3.17 -23.11
N GLU A 171 -2.23 2.38 -24.00
CA GLU A 171 -1.91 0.98 -23.75
C GLU A 171 -0.62 0.88 -22.95
N ILE A 172 -0.61 -0.01 -21.95
CA ILE A 172 0.57 -0.26 -21.13
C ILE A 172 1.53 -1.14 -21.95
N ILE A 173 2.72 -0.62 -22.24
CA ILE A 173 3.73 -1.29 -23.09
C ILE A 173 4.99 -1.70 -22.32
N GLY A 174 5.21 -1.10 -21.14
CA GLY A 174 6.39 -1.36 -20.31
C GLY A 174 6.11 -2.26 -19.12
N ASN A 175 7.18 -2.79 -18.54
CA ASN A 175 7.12 -3.46 -17.25
C ASN A 175 6.93 -2.44 -16.12
N PHE A 176 6.27 -2.85 -15.05
CA PHE A 176 6.16 -2.06 -13.84
C PHE A 176 7.54 -1.81 -13.21
N GLN A 177 7.83 -0.53 -12.93
CA GLN A 177 9.02 -0.08 -12.23
C GLN A 177 8.65 0.36 -10.82
N ALA A 178 9.09 -0.40 -9.82
CA ALA A 178 8.84 -0.06 -8.42
C ALA A 178 9.50 1.27 -8.04
N SER A 179 8.83 2.05 -7.20
CA SER A 179 9.36 3.30 -6.68
C SER A 179 10.38 3.04 -5.56
N GLY A 180 11.53 3.70 -5.64
CA GLY A 180 12.55 3.65 -4.58
C GLY A 180 12.18 4.47 -3.34
N THR A 181 11.20 5.35 -3.42
CA THR A 181 10.81 6.28 -2.34
C THR A 181 9.55 5.85 -1.58
N TYR A 182 8.86 4.79 -2.05
CA TYR A 182 7.62 4.32 -1.46
C TYR A 182 7.77 3.94 0.02
N ARG A 183 6.76 4.28 0.84
CA ARG A 183 6.72 3.95 2.26
C ARG A 183 5.41 3.26 2.62
N ILE A 184 5.48 2.16 3.37
CA ILE A 184 4.30 1.45 3.87
C ILE A 184 3.45 2.31 4.82
N VAL A 185 4.08 3.20 5.61
CA VAL A 185 3.37 4.13 6.50
C VAL A 185 3.89 5.54 6.26
N THR A 186 2.97 6.47 6.03
CA THR A 186 3.23 7.92 5.96
C THR A 186 2.37 8.64 7.00
N ASN A 187 2.37 9.97 6.98
CA ASN A 187 1.49 10.75 7.85
C ASN A 187 0.01 10.58 7.48
N GLU A 188 -0.28 10.16 6.25
CA GLU A 188 -1.64 9.89 5.75
C GLU A 188 -2.16 8.49 6.16
N GLY A 189 -1.29 7.64 6.70
CA GLY A 189 -1.65 6.34 7.24
C GLY A 189 -0.84 5.19 6.66
N ILE A 190 -1.39 3.99 6.79
CA ILE A 190 -0.79 2.74 6.29
C ILE A 190 -1.19 2.49 4.84
N LEU A 191 -0.42 1.65 4.14
CA LEU A 191 -0.64 1.31 2.74
C LEU A 191 -2.11 0.98 2.40
N GLY A 192 -2.53 1.49 1.25
CA GLY A 192 -3.81 1.25 0.60
C GLY A 192 -3.58 0.79 -0.83
N LEU A 193 -4.09 -0.38 -1.18
CA LEU A 193 -4.05 -0.92 -2.54
C LEU A 193 -5.46 -0.99 -3.07
N SER A 194 -5.60 -0.93 -4.39
CA SER A 194 -6.87 -1.20 -5.06
C SER A 194 -7.45 -2.54 -4.62
N PRO A 195 -8.78 -2.74 -4.66
CA PRO A 195 -9.39 -4.02 -4.33
C PRO A 195 -8.78 -5.19 -5.13
N PHE A 196 -8.49 -4.96 -6.40
CA PHE A 196 -7.86 -5.94 -7.28
C PHE A 196 -6.44 -6.31 -6.81
N LEU A 197 -5.58 -5.32 -6.57
CA LEU A 197 -4.21 -5.58 -6.12
C LEU A 197 -4.17 -6.16 -4.71
N THR A 198 -5.07 -5.74 -3.83
CA THR A 198 -5.25 -6.32 -2.50
C THR A 198 -5.57 -7.81 -2.59
N GLU A 199 -6.50 -8.20 -3.47
CA GLU A 199 -6.86 -9.61 -3.69
C GLU A 199 -5.65 -10.43 -4.17
N LYS A 200 -4.90 -9.92 -5.16
CA LYS A 200 -3.69 -10.59 -5.67
C LYS A 200 -2.61 -10.72 -4.61
N LEU A 201 -2.42 -9.69 -3.79
CA LEU A 201 -1.46 -9.72 -2.69
C LEU A 201 -1.85 -10.75 -1.64
N VAL A 202 -3.10 -10.77 -1.20
CA VAL A 202 -3.60 -11.75 -0.22
C VAL A 202 -3.48 -13.17 -0.75
N ALA A 203 -3.82 -13.41 -2.02
CA ALA A 203 -3.65 -14.71 -2.66
C ALA A 203 -2.18 -15.15 -2.63
N ARG A 204 -1.25 -14.26 -3.00
CA ARG A 204 0.19 -14.55 -2.98
C ARG A 204 0.71 -14.83 -1.56
N LEU A 205 0.27 -14.06 -0.57
CA LEU A 205 0.66 -14.28 0.83
C LEU A 205 0.17 -15.64 1.34
N ARG A 206 -1.04 -16.07 0.98
CA ARG A 206 -1.56 -17.40 1.31
C ARG A 206 -0.76 -18.53 0.65
N GLU A 207 -0.27 -18.33 -0.57
CA GLU A 207 0.63 -19.29 -1.21
C GLU A 207 1.96 -19.41 -0.46
N GLU A 208 2.55 -18.28 -0.07
CA GLU A 208 3.79 -18.27 0.70
C GLU A 208 3.61 -18.86 2.10
N GLU A 209 2.45 -18.69 2.72
CA GLU A 209 2.11 -19.32 4.00
C GLU A 209 2.05 -20.84 3.90
N LYS A 210 1.49 -21.38 2.81
CA LYS A 210 1.42 -22.84 2.59
C LYS A 210 2.78 -23.51 2.34
N LYS A 211 3.82 -22.73 2.01
CA LYS A 211 5.18 -23.25 1.77
C LYS A 211 5.99 -23.36 3.06
N LEU A 212 5.53 -22.75 4.15
CA LEU A 212 6.18 -22.72 5.46
C LEU A 212 5.65 -23.86 6.33
#